data_AF-A0A931QEQ9-F1
#
_entry.id   AF-A0A931QEQ9-F1
#
_cell.length_a   1.000
_cell.length_b   1.000
_cell.length_c   1.000
_cell.angle_alpha   90.00
_cell.angle_beta   90.00
_cell.angle_gamma   90.00
#
_symmetry.space_group_name_H-M   'P 1'
#
loop_
_entity.id
_entity.type
_entity.pdbx_description
1 polymer ?
#
loop_
_entity_poly.entity_id
_entity_poly.type
_entity_poly.pdbx_seq_one_letter_code
_entity_poly.pdbx_strand_id
1 'polypeptide(L)'
;WVIQIAIGTIIPLVLHMIPKLAHNGTWAGLIGLMVLVGFAAARTNIVFPAMTVEMLDGLPTAFFGPHLDINYTPSNLEWSVTSGVIGAAILAFVLGAEILAVFNKPKMEVK
;
A
#
# COMPACT_ATOMS: atom_id res chain seq x y z
N TRP A 1 2.79 -12.09 -7.73
CA TRP A 1 4.14 -12.50 -7.26
C TRP A 1 5.28 -11.63 -7.79
N VAL A 2 5.45 -11.43 -9.10
CA VAL A 2 6.60 -10.68 -9.66
C VAL A 2 6.73 -9.25 -9.09
N ILE A 3 5.64 -8.48 -9.08
CA ILE A 3 5.63 -7.11 -8.54
C ILE A 3 6.05 -7.08 -7.06
N GLN A 4 5.48 -7.98 -6.25
CA GLN A 4 5.82 -8.10 -4.83
C GLN A 4 7.31 -8.41 -4.63
N ILE A 5 7.85 -9.41 -5.33
CA ILE A 5 9.24 -9.83 -5.14
C ILE A 5 10.20 -8.77 -5.67
N ALA A 6 9.98 -8.27 -6.89
CA ALA A 6 10.88 -7.31 -7.51
C ALA A 6 10.79 -5.93 -6.84
N ILE A 7 9.60 -5.32 -6.85
CA ILE A 7 9.39 -3.93 -6.38
C ILE A 7 9.21 -3.87 -4.87
N GLY A 8 8.60 -4.89 -4.26
CA GLY A 8 8.35 -4.92 -2.83
C GLY A 8 9.53 -5.40 -1.97
N THR A 9 10.50 -6.10 -2.56
CA THR A 9 11.57 -6.76 -1.79
C THR A 9 12.94 -6.51 -2.39
N ILE A 10 13.22 -6.98 -3.60
CA ILE A 10 14.57 -6.95 -4.17
C ILE A 10 15.05 -5.51 -4.41
N ILE A 11 14.28 -4.69 -5.11
CA ILE A 11 14.68 -3.31 -5.45
C ILE A 11 14.86 -2.46 -4.18
N PRO A 12 13.90 -2.41 -3.23
CA PRO A 12 14.07 -1.66 -1.97
C PRO A 12 15.31 -2.09 -1.19
N LEU A 13 15.56 -3.39 -1.10
CA LEU A 13 16.67 -3.95 -0.33
C LEU A 13 18.01 -3.57 -0.96
N VAL A 14 18.13 -3.68 -2.29
CA VAL A 14 19.34 -3.25 -3.02
C VAL A 14 19.56 -1.74 -2.87
N LEU A 15 18.52 -0.91 -3.03
CA LEU A 15 18.64 0.54 -2.89
C LEU A 15 19.02 0.94 -1.45
N HIS A 16 18.51 0.23 -0.44
CA HIS A 16 18.83 0.48 0.95
C HIS A 16 20.27 0.07 1.32
N MET A 17 20.83 -0.96 0.66
CA MET A 17 22.23 -1.36 0.85
C MET A 17 23.24 -0.30 0.39
N ILE A 18 22.81 0.68 -0.42
CA ILE A 18 23.67 1.77 -0.90
C ILE A 18 23.63 2.92 0.12
N PRO A 19 24.72 3.18 0.88
CA PRO A 19 24.68 4.12 2.02
C PRO A 19 24.32 5.55 1.63
N LYS A 20 24.73 5.96 0.42
CA LYS A 20 24.44 7.29 -0.14
C LYS A 20 22.94 7.51 -0.40
N LEU A 21 22.22 6.46 -0.79
CA LEU A 21 20.78 6.51 -1.02
C LEU A 21 20.02 6.37 0.31
N ALA A 22 20.48 5.48 1.19
CA ALA A 22 19.85 5.27 2.49
C ALA A 22 19.89 6.51 3.41
N HIS A 23 20.99 7.30 3.37
CA HIS A 23 21.10 8.54 4.15
C HIS A 23 20.35 9.73 3.55
N ASN A 24 19.87 9.63 2.31
CA ASN A 24 19.09 10.68 1.68
C ASN A 24 17.61 10.47 2.00
N GLY A 25 17.00 11.40 2.74
CA GLY A 25 15.61 11.28 3.21
C GLY A 25 14.58 11.08 2.08
N THR A 26 14.81 11.64 0.89
CA THR A 26 13.90 11.45 -0.25
C THR A 26 13.93 10.02 -0.79
N TRP A 27 15.12 9.42 -0.87
CA TRP A 27 15.31 8.04 -1.28
C TRP A 27 14.79 7.05 -0.23
N ALA A 28 15.00 7.34 1.05
CA ALA A 28 14.41 6.55 2.14
C ALA A 28 12.88 6.52 2.03
N GLY A 29 12.25 7.66 1.74
CA GLY A 29 10.80 7.74 1.48
C GLY A 29 10.36 6.92 0.27
N LEU A 30 11.11 7.00 -0.85
CA LEU A 30 10.80 6.23 -2.06
C LEU A 30 10.93 4.71 -1.85
N ILE A 31 11.96 4.28 -1.12
CA ILE A 31 12.13 2.87 -0.71
C ILE A 31 10.92 2.42 0.11
N GLY A 32 10.46 3.23 1.06
CA GLY A 32 9.24 2.95 1.83
C GLY A 32 7.99 2.82 0.95
N LEU A 33 7.84 3.69 -0.05
CA LEU A 33 6.73 3.62 -1.01
C LEU A 33 6.76 2.33 -1.83
N MET A 34 7.94 1.91 -2.30
CA MET A 34 8.12 0.66 -3.04
C MET A 34 7.72 -0.56 -2.21
N VAL A 35 8.10 -0.59 -0.93
CA VAL A 35 7.70 -1.64 0.01
C VAL A 35 6.18 -1.65 0.19
N LEU A 36 5.54 -0.48 0.32
CA LEU A 36 4.09 -0.37 0.46
C LEU A 36 3.35 -0.92 -0.78
N VAL A 37 3.82 -0.58 -1.99
CA VAL A 37 3.28 -1.15 -3.24
C VAL A 37 3.47 -2.67 -3.29
N GLY A 38 4.63 -3.16 -2.87
CA GLY A 38 4.91 -4.58 -2.75
C GLY A 38 3.96 -5.32 -1.81
N PHE A 39 3.68 -4.72 -0.66
CA PHE A 39 2.75 -5.27 0.33
C PHE A 39 1.31 -5.31 -0.19
N ALA A 40 0.87 -4.27 -0.88
CA ALA A 40 -0.43 -4.25 -1.55
C ALA A 40 -0.53 -5.39 -2.59
N ALA A 41 0.48 -5.54 -3.45
CA ALA A 41 0.53 -6.61 -4.44
C ALA A 41 0.58 -8.01 -3.80
N ALA A 42 1.22 -8.16 -2.64
CA ALA A 42 1.23 -9.41 -1.88
C ALA A 42 -0.18 -9.78 -1.40
N ARG A 43 -0.90 -8.80 -0.85
CA ARG A 43 -2.28 -8.98 -0.38
C ARG A 43 -3.19 -9.37 -1.54
N THR A 44 -3.04 -8.76 -2.70
CA THR A 44 -3.78 -9.12 -3.92
C THR A 44 -3.53 -10.57 -4.35
N ASN A 45 -2.29 -11.08 -4.25
CA ASN A 45 -1.97 -12.47 -4.62
C ASN A 45 -2.68 -13.53 -3.77
N ILE A 46 -3.16 -13.17 -2.57
CA ILE A 46 -3.86 -14.09 -1.68
C ILE A 46 -5.38 -13.88 -1.79
N VAL A 47 -5.81 -12.62 -1.86
CA VAL A 47 -7.24 -12.28 -1.85
C VAL A 47 -7.91 -12.60 -3.19
N PHE A 48 -7.28 -12.29 -4.32
CA PHE A 48 -7.94 -12.49 -5.63
C PHE A 48 -8.15 -13.96 -5.98
N PRO A 49 -7.17 -14.87 -5.84
CA PRO A 49 -7.40 -16.28 -6.12
C PRO A 49 -8.47 -16.90 -5.21
N ALA A 50 -8.55 -16.47 -3.95
CA ALA A 50 -9.59 -16.93 -3.03
C ALA A 50 -11.01 -16.54 -3.51
N MET A 51 -11.15 -15.45 -4.28
CA MET A 51 -12.43 -15.02 -4.85
C MET A 51 -12.79 -15.73 -6.16
N THR A 52 -11.83 -16.37 -6.82
CA THR A 52 -12.07 -17.12 -8.07
C THR A 52 -12.59 -18.54 -7.84
N VAL A 53 -12.62 -19.01 -6.59
CA VAL A 53 -13.16 -20.32 -6.23
C VAL A 53 -14.69 -20.23 -6.18
N GLU A 54 -15.37 -21.06 -6.97
CA GLU A 54 -16.83 -21.14 -6.94
C GLU A 54 -17.32 -21.60 -5.56
N MET A 55 -18.11 -20.76 -4.90
CA MET A 55 -18.71 -21.09 -3.61
C MET A 55 -19.93 -22.02 -3.75
N LEU A 56 -20.58 -21.99 -4.91
CA LEU A 56 -21.75 -22.79 -5.25
C LEU A 56 -21.72 -23.10 -6.75
N ASP A 57 -21.91 -24.37 -7.10
CA ASP A 57 -21.89 -24.83 -8.48
C ASP A 57 -22.89 -24.04 -9.35
N GLY A 58 -22.39 -23.48 -10.44
CA GLY A 58 -23.22 -22.74 -11.42
C GLY A 58 -23.46 -21.27 -11.10
N LEU A 59 -22.96 -20.76 -9.96
CA LEU A 59 -23.06 -19.34 -9.59
C LEU A 59 -22.52 -18.37 -10.66
N PRO A 60 -21.38 -18.64 -11.34
CA PRO A 60 -20.88 -17.76 -12.41
C PRO A 60 -21.80 -17.67 -13.64
N THR A 61 -22.68 -18.66 -13.83
CA THR A 61 -23.64 -18.70 -14.94
C THR A 61 -25.02 -18.14 -14.57
N ALA A 62 -25.26 -17.89 -13.29
CA ALA A 62 -26.55 -17.39 -12.78
C ALA A 62 -26.63 -15.85 -12.75
N PHE A 63 -25.49 -15.16 -12.63
CA PHE A 63 -25.42 -13.71 -12.54
C PHE A 63 -24.49 -13.14 -13.62
N PHE A 64 -24.99 -12.14 -14.36
CA PHE A 64 -24.23 -11.46 -15.40
C PHE A 64 -24.15 -9.97 -15.07
N GLY A 65 -22.95 -9.48 -14.79
CA GLY A 65 -22.71 -8.07 -14.53
C GLY A 65 -21.27 -7.75 -14.13
N PRO A 66 -20.84 -6.48 -14.23
CA PRO A 66 -19.54 -6.05 -13.73
C PRO A 66 -19.40 -6.39 -12.24
N HIS A 67 -18.30 -7.05 -11.85
CA HIS A 67 -18.03 -7.51 -10.48
C HIS A 67 -18.94 -8.63 -9.94
N LEU A 68 -19.83 -9.20 -10.76
CA LEU A 68 -20.63 -10.40 -10.43
C LEU A 68 -20.06 -11.67 -11.07
N ASP A 69 -19.04 -11.52 -11.90
CA ASP A 69 -18.27 -12.62 -12.50
C ASP A 69 -17.01 -12.89 -11.65
N ILE A 70 -16.54 -14.13 -11.68
CA ILE A 70 -15.31 -14.59 -11.02
C ILE A 70 -14.05 -13.88 -11.55
N ASN A 71 -14.14 -13.28 -12.74
CA ASN A 71 -13.09 -12.44 -13.30
C ASN A 71 -13.13 -11.03 -12.70
N TYR A 72 -12.39 -10.82 -11.61
CA TYR A 72 -12.31 -9.52 -10.95
C TYR A 72 -11.24 -8.62 -11.58
N THR A 73 -11.66 -7.44 -12.03
CA THR A 73 -10.76 -6.32 -12.38
C THR A 73 -11.23 -5.05 -11.64
N PRO A 74 -10.34 -4.33 -10.94
CA PRO A 74 -10.75 -3.16 -10.19
C PRO A 74 -11.33 -2.05 -11.08
N SER A 75 -12.41 -1.42 -10.63
CA SER A 75 -13.05 -0.29 -11.29
C SER A 75 -12.41 1.05 -10.90
N ASN A 76 -12.66 2.09 -11.70
CA ASN A 76 -12.20 3.45 -11.42
C ASN A 76 -12.75 3.98 -10.07
N LEU A 77 -13.95 3.54 -9.68
CA LEU A 77 -14.57 3.93 -8.42
C LEU A 77 -13.85 3.30 -7.23
N GLU A 78 -13.46 2.02 -7.32
CA GLU A 78 -12.66 1.36 -6.28
C GLU A 78 -11.28 2.02 -6.11
N TRP A 79 -10.64 2.42 -7.22
CA TRP A 79 -9.39 3.19 -7.17
C TRP A 79 -9.56 4.57 -6.53
N SER A 80 -10.69 5.22 -6.80
CA SER A 80 -11.02 6.53 -6.19
C SER A 80 -11.22 6.40 -4.68
N VAL A 81 -11.96 5.38 -4.23
CA VAL A 81 -12.17 5.10 -2.81
C VAL A 81 -10.83 4.75 -2.12
N THR A 82 -10.02 3.90 -2.75
CA THR A 82 -8.68 3.55 -2.24
C THR A 82 -7.82 4.79 -2.05
N SER A 83 -7.81 5.69 -3.04
CA SER A 83 -7.06 6.96 -2.96
C SER A 83 -7.60 7.86 -1.85
N GLY A 84 -8.92 7.93 -1.68
CA GLY A 84 -9.56 8.66 -0.59
C GLY A 84 -9.16 8.14 0.80
N VAL A 85 -9.12 6.82 0.98
CA VAL A 85 -8.69 6.18 2.24
C VAL A 85 -7.22 6.48 2.53
N ILE A 86 -6.34 6.39 1.53
CA ILE A 86 -4.92 6.75 1.67
C ILE A 86 -4.79 8.22 2.10
N GLY A 87 -5.50 9.13 1.41
CA GLY A 87 -5.50 10.55 1.75
C GLY A 87 -6.00 10.83 3.16
N ALA A 88 -7.09 10.18 3.57
CA ALA A 88 -7.63 10.30 4.92
C ALA A 88 -6.64 9.79 5.99
N ALA A 89 -5.95 8.68 5.74
CA ALA A 89 -4.94 8.15 6.65
C ALA A 89 -3.73 9.09 6.78
N ILE A 90 -3.25 9.66 5.67
CA ILE A 90 -2.17 10.66 5.68
C ILE A 90 -2.61 11.89 6.46
N LEU A 91 -3.81 12.40 6.20
CA LEU A 91 -4.35 13.57 6.90
C LEU A 91 -4.48 13.32 8.41
N ALA A 92 -5.01 12.15 8.80
CA ALA A 92 -5.08 11.76 10.21
C ALA A 92 -3.69 11.68 10.86
N PHE A 93 -2.69 11.15 10.14
CA PHE A 93 -1.31 11.10 10.62
C PHE A 93 -0.71 12.49 10.82
N VAL A 94 -0.90 13.40 9.85
CA VAL A 94 -0.39 14.78 9.93
C VAL A 94 -1.04 15.53 11.10
N LEU A 95 -2.37 15.49 11.21
CA LEU A 95 -3.09 16.10 12.33
C LEU A 95 -2.66 15.51 13.67
N GLY A 96 -2.51 14.20 13.75
CA GLY A 96 -2.02 13.53 14.95
C GLY A 96 -0.59 13.97 15.33
N ALA A 97 0.30 14.09 14.36
CA ALA A 97 1.68 14.53 14.58
C ALA A 97 1.75 15.99 15.05
N GLU A 98 0.88 16.86 14.55
CA GLU A 98 0.76 18.26 14.99
C GLU A 98 0.18 18.37 16.40
N ILE A 99 -0.94 17.69 16.67
CA ILE A 99 -1.63 17.72 17.98
C ILE A 99 -0.72 17.19 19.09
N LEU A 100 0.02 16.12 18.81
CA LEU A 100 0.95 15.50 19.76
C LEU A 100 2.32 16.16 19.79
N ALA A 101 2.55 17.19 18.95
CA ALA A 101 3.82 17.91 18.84
C ALA A 101 5.04 16.98 18.69
N VAL A 102 4.90 15.88 17.94
CA VAL A 102 5.88 14.77 17.86
C VAL A 102 7.28 15.24 17.45
N PHE A 103 7.34 16.29 16.62
CA PHE A 103 8.59 16.85 16.11
C PHE A 103 9.05 18.11 16.86
N ASN A 104 8.33 18.55 17.90
CA ASN A 104 8.69 19.73 18.67
C ASN A 104 9.80 19.36 19.66
N LYS A 105 11.00 19.91 19.46
CA LYS A 105 12.13 19.65 20.36
C LYS A 105 11.88 20.38 21.70
N PRO A 106 12.03 19.72 22.86
CA PRO A 106 12.04 20.46 24.13
C PRO A 106 13.17 21.48 24.08
N LYS A 107 12.88 22.73 24.47
CA LYS A 107 13.91 23.75 24.66
C LYS A 107 14.86 23.23 25.74
N MET A 108 16.07 22.87 25.35
CA MET A 108 17.15 22.58 26.29
C MET A 108 17.42 23.88 27.06
N GLU A 109 16.99 23.94 28.33
CA GLU A 109 17.45 25.00 29.24
C GLU A 109 18.96 24.86 29.39
N VAL A 110 19.69 25.77 28.76
CA VAL A 110 21.11 25.97 29.02
C VAL A 110 21.18 26.70 30.36
N LYS A 111 21.66 26.01 31.38
CA LYS A 111 21.87 26.52 32.74
C LYS A 111 23.20 27.27 32.84
#